data_AF-A0A7Y2TKM4-F1
#
_entry.id   AF-A0A7Y2TKM4-F1
#
_cell.length_a   1.000
_cell.length_b   1.000
_cell.length_c   1.000
_cell.angle_alpha   90.00
_cell.angle_beta   90.00
_cell.angle_gamma   90.00
#
_symmetry.space_group_name_H-M   'P 1'
#
loop_
_entity.id
_entity.type
_entity.pdbx_description
1 polymer ?
#
loop_
_entity_poly.entity_id
_entity_poly.type
_entity_poly.pdbx_seq_one_letter_code
_entity_poly.pdbx_strand_id
1 'polypeptide(L)'
;MSTYHRDTYLFIFLFLLLVKFSWSHSANIPPTITATGNQPYCPLSEINIVTDFDIVDPDDTEIEALFIQISTGYEFGFDLLALNGNHPNIISNWNQTEGKLTLKGIGSLEVSYVDLIAAAKDVVFRSTTNNPVDKFFSFTIGDANYLPKTGHYYEYVEAIGITWTEAKVAAENSTYFGLQGYLATITSPEEAQLSGEQAAGAGWIGGSDAQQEGTWRWVTGPENGTIFWNGLANGSSPNYANWNTNPSEPNNCCGGEDYAHITAPGVGLAGSWNDLSNTGATSGDYQPKGYIVEYGSPGEPVLDISATTSIYVNTIASVSIASICGSGSLTLEAYASSTMATIFWFDSVTGGVPIVNGNTFTTPNINSTTVYYVLASENGCL
;
A
#
# COMPACT_ATOMS: atom_id res chain seq x y z
N MET A 1 -45.16 -56.82 -72.01
CA MET A 1 -46.00 -56.73 -70.80
C MET A 1 -45.05 -56.75 -69.62
N SER A 2 -44.64 -55.60 -69.07
CA SER A 2 -45.39 -54.72 -68.13
C SER A 2 -45.71 -55.50 -66.85
N THR A 3 -45.26 -55.15 -65.64
CA THR A 3 -45.26 -53.84 -64.94
C THR A 3 -44.27 -53.89 -63.76
N TYR A 4 -43.28 -52.98 -63.68
CA TYR A 4 -43.17 -51.89 -62.68
C TYR A 4 -43.94 -52.03 -61.35
N HIS A 5 -43.20 -52.20 -60.25
CA HIS A 5 -43.58 -51.68 -58.94
C HIS A 5 -42.40 -50.92 -58.32
N ARG A 6 -42.76 -49.78 -57.71
CA ARG A 6 -41.95 -48.59 -57.46
C ARG A 6 -42.05 -48.34 -55.97
N ASP A 7 -41.04 -48.76 -55.21
CA ASP A 7 -40.97 -48.44 -53.78
C ASP A 7 -40.21 -47.13 -53.59
N THR A 8 -40.91 -46.22 -52.92
CA THR A 8 -40.59 -44.80 -52.81
C THR A 8 -39.77 -44.59 -51.55
N TYR A 9 -38.54 -44.09 -51.68
CA TYR A 9 -37.71 -43.68 -50.54
C TYR A 9 -38.28 -42.37 -49.96
N LEU A 10 -38.79 -42.44 -48.73
CA LEU A 10 -39.25 -41.29 -47.96
C LEU A 10 -38.03 -40.64 -47.26
N PHE A 11 -37.50 -39.56 -47.84
CA PHE A 11 -36.52 -38.71 -47.18
C PHE A 11 -37.24 -37.81 -46.15
N ILE A 12 -37.08 -38.12 -44.86
CA ILE A 12 -37.50 -37.24 -43.77
C ILE A 12 -36.37 -36.23 -43.52
N PHE A 13 -36.58 -34.98 -43.93
CA PHE A 13 -35.72 -33.86 -43.53
C PHE A 13 -36.03 -33.51 -42.06
N LEU A 14 -35.14 -33.89 -41.16
CA LEU A 14 -35.18 -33.46 -39.76
C LEU A 14 -34.61 -32.04 -39.67
N PHE A 15 -35.48 -31.04 -39.55
CA PHE A 15 -35.10 -29.65 -39.30
C PHE A 15 -34.76 -29.50 -37.81
N LEU A 16 -33.48 -29.58 -37.45
CA LEU A 16 -32.97 -29.28 -36.11
C LEU A 16 -33.08 -27.77 -35.86
N LEU A 17 -34.15 -27.35 -35.17
CA LEU A 17 -34.27 -26.04 -34.56
C LEU A 17 -33.23 -25.93 -33.44
N LEU A 18 -32.12 -25.25 -33.71
CA LEU A 18 -31.17 -24.76 -32.71
C LEU A 18 -31.87 -23.68 -31.88
N VAL A 19 -32.56 -24.09 -30.81
CA VAL A 19 -32.92 -23.19 -29.73
C VAL A 19 -31.63 -22.85 -29.00
N LYS A 20 -31.08 -21.66 -29.26
CA LYS A 20 -30.05 -21.07 -28.42
C LYS A 20 -30.69 -20.78 -27.06
N PHE A 21 -30.55 -21.72 -26.14
CA PHE A 21 -30.71 -21.44 -24.71
C PHE A 21 -29.52 -20.56 -24.32
N SER A 22 -29.71 -19.25 -24.39
CA SER A 22 -28.83 -18.30 -23.72
C SER A 22 -29.02 -18.51 -22.23
N TRP A 23 -28.12 -19.27 -21.60
CA TRP A 23 -27.95 -19.21 -20.15
C TRP A 23 -27.47 -17.81 -19.82
N SER A 24 -28.39 -16.95 -19.37
CA SER A 24 -28.02 -15.73 -18.66
C SER A 24 -27.41 -16.17 -17.33
N HIS A 25 -26.09 -16.37 -17.28
CA HIS A 25 -25.40 -16.20 -16.01
C HIS A 25 -25.57 -14.72 -15.69
N SER A 26 -26.30 -14.41 -14.62
CA SER A 26 -26.17 -13.11 -13.98
C SER A 26 -24.68 -12.94 -13.71
N ALA A 27 -24.06 -11.88 -14.24
CA ALA A 27 -22.68 -11.58 -13.89
C ALA A 27 -22.65 -11.23 -12.40
N ASN A 28 -21.76 -11.86 -11.63
CA ASN A 28 -21.55 -11.55 -10.22
C ASN A 28 -21.27 -10.06 -10.09
N ILE A 29 -21.96 -9.37 -9.19
CA ILE A 29 -21.70 -7.96 -8.92
C ILE A 29 -20.65 -7.91 -7.80
N PRO A 30 -19.53 -7.18 -7.97
CA PRO A 30 -18.55 -7.10 -6.89
C PRO A 30 -19.12 -6.33 -5.68
N PRO A 31 -18.70 -6.68 -4.45
CA PRO A 31 -19.06 -5.95 -3.26
C PRO A 31 -18.53 -4.51 -3.28
N THR A 32 -19.14 -3.64 -2.49
CA THR A 32 -18.62 -2.32 -2.17
C THR A 32 -18.22 -2.23 -0.71
N ILE A 33 -17.09 -1.56 -0.44
CA ILE A 33 -16.58 -1.36 0.93
C ILE A 33 -16.65 0.11 1.27
N THR A 34 -17.05 0.42 2.49
CA THR A 34 -16.90 1.74 3.08
C THR A 34 -16.20 1.66 4.42
N ALA A 35 -15.34 2.64 4.70
CA ALA A 35 -14.68 2.80 5.97
C ALA A 35 -14.62 4.29 6.31
N THR A 36 -14.78 4.61 7.59
CA THR A 36 -14.59 5.96 8.11
C THR A 36 -13.62 5.91 9.27
N GLY A 37 -12.72 6.89 9.31
CA GLY A 37 -11.70 6.99 10.35
C GLY A 37 -10.63 7.99 9.93
N ASN A 38 -10.48 9.05 10.74
CA ASN A 38 -9.35 9.96 10.71
C ASN A 38 -9.15 10.49 12.13
N GLN A 39 -8.37 9.76 12.92
CA GLN A 39 -8.39 9.90 14.38
C GLN A 39 -7.00 10.29 14.93
N PRO A 40 -6.93 11.15 15.96
CA PRO A 40 -5.66 11.39 16.64
C PRO A 40 -5.23 10.12 17.38
N TYR A 41 -4.01 9.67 17.15
CA TYR A 41 -3.41 8.53 17.83
C TYR A 41 -2.45 8.99 18.93
N CYS A 42 -2.53 8.31 20.07
CA CYS A 42 -1.60 8.55 21.15
C CYS A 42 -0.43 7.55 21.11
N PRO A 43 0.83 8.02 21.07
CA PRO A 43 1.97 7.12 21.10
C PRO A 43 1.88 6.12 22.26
N LEU A 44 2.23 4.86 21.98
CA LEU A 44 2.15 3.72 22.92
C LEU A 44 0.73 3.35 23.39
N SER A 45 -0.34 3.92 22.84
CA SER A 45 -1.71 3.48 23.11
C SER A 45 -2.20 2.45 22.09
N GLU A 46 -3.45 2.04 22.24
CA GLU A 46 -4.18 1.22 21.27
C GLU A 46 -5.39 2.02 20.78
N ILE A 47 -5.74 1.91 19.50
CA ILE A 47 -6.89 2.60 18.90
C ILE A 47 -7.56 1.73 17.83
N ASN A 48 -8.89 1.75 17.74
CA ASN A 48 -9.60 1.18 16.60
C ASN A 48 -9.23 1.93 15.32
N ILE A 49 -8.92 1.21 14.25
CA ILE A 49 -8.51 1.84 12.99
C ILE A 49 -9.69 2.44 12.20
N VAL A 50 -10.93 2.07 12.57
CA VAL A 50 -12.16 2.63 12.01
C VAL A 50 -13.07 3.17 13.11
N THR A 51 -13.88 4.17 12.77
CA THR A 51 -15.07 4.57 13.54
C THR A 51 -16.33 3.90 13.01
N ASP A 52 -16.34 3.58 11.72
CA ASP A 52 -17.39 2.79 11.08
C ASP A 52 -16.84 2.07 9.85
N PHE A 53 -17.43 0.93 9.53
CA PHE A 53 -17.04 0.06 8.43
C PHE A 53 -18.26 -0.71 7.95
N ASP A 54 -18.40 -0.89 6.64
CA ASP A 54 -19.50 -1.65 6.05
C ASP A 54 -19.09 -2.30 4.73
N ILE A 55 -19.71 -3.43 4.43
CA ILE A 55 -19.60 -4.12 3.15
C ILE A 55 -21.02 -4.35 2.61
N VAL A 56 -21.27 -3.90 1.39
CA VAL A 56 -22.56 -4.07 0.73
C VAL A 56 -22.36 -4.87 -0.54
N ASP A 57 -23.07 -5.99 -0.63
CA ASP A 57 -23.04 -6.88 -1.77
C ASP A 57 -24.49 -7.23 -2.15
N PRO A 58 -24.91 -7.02 -3.41
CA PRO A 58 -26.29 -7.24 -3.83
C PRO A 58 -26.63 -8.70 -4.13
N ASP A 59 -25.65 -9.58 -4.35
CA ASP A 59 -25.86 -10.96 -4.77
C ASP A 59 -25.12 -12.01 -3.93
N ASP A 60 -24.08 -11.64 -3.18
CA ASP A 60 -23.38 -12.51 -2.24
C ASP A 60 -23.60 -12.10 -0.77
N THR A 61 -23.41 -13.05 0.14
CA THR A 61 -23.47 -12.79 1.60
C THR A 61 -22.18 -13.17 2.33
N GLU A 62 -21.25 -13.79 1.63
CA GLU A 62 -20.01 -14.34 2.16
C GLU A 62 -18.86 -14.01 1.19
N ILE A 63 -17.63 -13.97 1.71
CA ILE A 63 -16.41 -13.73 0.92
C ILE A 63 -15.24 -14.53 1.51
N GLU A 64 -14.20 -14.76 0.73
CA GLU A 64 -13.03 -15.54 1.18
C GLU A 64 -12.28 -14.85 2.34
N ALA A 65 -11.95 -13.56 2.18
CA ALA A 65 -11.19 -12.81 3.17
C ALA A 65 -11.36 -11.29 3.01
N LEU A 66 -11.06 -10.57 4.09
CA LEU A 66 -10.78 -9.14 4.11
C LEU A 66 -9.29 -8.93 4.44
N PHE A 67 -8.62 -8.11 3.65
CA PHE A 67 -7.24 -7.72 3.89
C PHE A 67 -7.19 -6.28 4.40
N ILE A 68 -6.44 -6.07 5.48
CA ILE A 68 -6.25 -4.77 6.10
C ILE A 68 -4.75 -4.50 6.16
N GLN A 69 -4.31 -3.46 5.47
CA GLN A 69 -2.91 -3.16 5.25
C GLN A 69 -2.57 -1.79 5.84
N ILE A 70 -1.42 -1.66 6.51
CA ILE A 70 -0.84 -0.33 6.77
C ILE A 70 -0.17 0.11 5.47
N SER A 71 -0.94 0.82 4.63
CA SER A 71 -0.56 1.13 3.24
C SER A 71 0.44 2.27 3.14
N THR A 72 0.57 3.08 4.17
CA THR A 72 1.54 4.17 4.23
C THR A 72 1.96 4.44 5.67
N GLY A 73 3.25 4.65 5.87
CA GLY A 73 3.83 4.97 7.17
C GLY A 73 4.11 3.75 8.03
N TYR A 74 4.09 2.54 7.46
CA TYR A 74 4.37 1.32 8.20
C TYR A 74 5.81 1.29 8.72
N GLU A 75 5.97 0.98 10.00
CA GLU A 75 7.26 0.83 10.69
C GLU A 75 7.47 -0.65 11.07
N PHE A 76 8.22 -1.37 10.22
CA PHE A 76 8.52 -2.79 10.42
C PHE A 76 9.11 -3.06 11.81
N GLY A 77 8.55 -4.05 12.51
CA GLY A 77 9.00 -4.41 13.86
C GLY A 77 8.32 -3.63 14.98
N PHE A 78 7.74 -2.46 14.70
CA PHE A 78 7.14 -1.59 15.70
C PHE A 78 5.62 -1.62 15.69
N ASP A 79 5.04 -1.62 14.50
CA ASP A 79 3.60 -1.54 14.27
C ASP A 79 2.92 -2.91 14.25
N LEU A 80 1.66 -2.94 14.70
CA LEU A 80 0.84 -4.13 14.70
C LEU A 80 -0.65 -3.80 14.55
N LEU A 81 -1.31 -4.48 13.62
CA LEU A 81 -2.75 -4.62 13.60
C LEU A 81 -3.17 -5.91 14.31
N ALA A 82 -4.15 -5.83 15.19
CA ALA A 82 -4.69 -6.98 15.91
C ALA A 82 -6.21 -6.94 15.93
N LEU A 83 -6.84 -8.12 15.91
CA LEU A 83 -8.27 -8.26 16.12
C LEU A 83 -8.55 -8.42 17.61
N ASN A 84 -9.33 -7.48 18.19
CA ASN A 84 -9.83 -7.59 19.55
C ASN A 84 -11.25 -8.17 19.58
N GLY A 85 -11.76 -8.45 20.78
CA GLY A 85 -13.12 -8.95 20.96
C GLY A 85 -13.27 -10.46 20.75
N ASN A 86 -14.52 -10.92 20.66
CA ASN A 86 -14.85 -12.32 20.48
C ASN A 86 -15.52 -12.54 19.13
N HIS A 87 -14.76 -13.09 18.18
CA HIS A 87 -15.20 -13.34 16.80
C HIS A 87 -15.05 -14.84 16.49
N PRO A 88 -15.99 -15.70 16.94
CA PRO A 88 -15.83 -17.15 16.92
C PRO A 88 -15.84 -17.76 15.52
N ASN A 89 -16.17 -17.00 14.48
CA ASN A 89 -16.18 -17.44 13.08
C ASN A 89 -14.99 -16.88 12.27
N ILE A 90 -14.12 -16.06 12.90
CA ILE A 90 -13.02 -15.36 12.24
C ILE A 90 -11.67 -15.89 12.72
N ILE A 91 -10.76 -16.08 11.78
CA ILE A 91 -9.32 -16.21 12.02
C ILE A 91 -8.64 -14.94 11.53
N SER A 92 -7.84 -14.33 12.41
CA SER A 92 -6.96 -13.21 12.07
C SER A 92 -5.52 -13.68 11.94
N ASN A 93 -4.80 -13.24 10.90
CA ASN A 93 -3.39 -13.51 10.71
C ASN A 93 -2.62 -12.23 10.35
N TRP A 94 -1.68 -11.81 11.19
CA TRP A 94 -0.80 -10.67 10.94
C TRP A 94 0.48 -11.12 10.24
N ASN A 95 0.73 -10.61 9.04
CA ASN A 95 2.02 -10.72 8.37
C ASN A 95 2.85 -9.44 8.64
N GLN A 96 3.88 -9.59 9.47
CA GLN A 96 4.77 -8.49 9.82
C GLN A 96 5.66 -8.01 8.67
N THR A 97 6.00 -8.86 7.71
CA THR A 97 6.78 -8.42 6.53
C THR A 97 5.92 -7.51 5.66
N GLU A 98 4.69 -7.94 5.38
CA GLU A 98 3.79 -7.17 4.51
C GLU A 98 3.15 -5.99 5.25
N GLY A 99 3.03 -6.01 6.58
CA GLY A 99 2.22 -5.04 7.32
C GLY A 99 0.72 -5.27 7.13
N LYS A 100 0.34 -6.53 6.85
CA LYS A 100 -1.01 -6.95 6.44
C LYS A 100 -1.67 -7.84 7.49
N LEU A 101 -2.90 -7.50 7.87
CA LEU A 101 -3.79 -8.36 8.63
C LEU A 101 -4.81 -9.00 7.69
N THR A 102 -4.89 -10.33 7.70
CA THR A 102 -5.95 -11.08 7.00
C THR A 102 -7.02 -11.49 8.00
N LEU A 103 -8.28 -11.17 7.71
CA LEU A 103 -9.46 -11.69 8.40
C LEU A 103 -10.20 -12.65 7.48
N LYS A 104 -10.39 -13.90 7.89
CA LYS A 104 -11.06 -14.92 7.08
C LYS A 104 -11.85 -15.92 7.92
N GLY A 105 -12.70 -16.72 7.27
CA GLY A 105 -13.48 -17.77 7.92
C GLY A 105 -12.62 -18.86 8.56
N ILE A 106 -13.18 -19.57 9.54
CA ILE A 106 -12.52 -20.76 10.11
C ILE A 106 -12.50 -21.89 9.09
N GLY A 107 -11.30 -22.42 8.83
CA GLY A 107 -11.08 -23.48 7.84
C GLY A 107 -10.84 -22.90 6.44
N SER A 108 -11.35 -23.59 5.43
CA SER A 108 -11.33 -23.14 4.03
C SER A 108 -12.72 -22.66 3.57
N LEU A 109 -13.48 -22.07 4.50
CA LEU A 109 -14.84 -21.60 4.26
C LEU A 109 -14.82 -20.09 4.06
N GLU A 110 -15.69 -19.62 3.17
CA GLU A 110 -16.06 -18.21 3.07
C GLU A 110 -16.67 -17.75 4.41
N VAL A 111 -16.61 -16.45 4.65
CA VAL A 111 -17.08 -15.82 5.88
C VAL A 111 -18.17 -14.81 5.56
N SER A 112 -19.21 -14.80 6.40
CA SER A 112 -20.31 -13.85 6.24
C SER A 112 -19.86 -12.40 6.38
N TYR A 113 -20.44 -11.51 5.57
CA TYR A 113 -20.19 -10.08 5.69
C TYR A 113 -20.55 -9.53 7.08
N VAL A 114 -21.58 -10.08 7.73
CA VAL A 114 -21.97 -9.69 9.10
C VAL A 114 -20.84 -9.93 10.10
N ASP A 115 -20.20 -11.10 10.06
CA ASP A 115 -19.08 -11.42 10.95
C ASP A 115 -17.83 -10.59 10.60
N LEU A 116 -17.54 -10.38 9.31
CA LEU A 116 -16.42 -9.55 8.87
C LEU A 116 -16.57 -8.08 9.26
N ILE A 117 -17.77 -7.50 9.08
CA ILE A 117 -18.04 -6.11 9.45
C ILE A 117 -17.86 -5.92 10.96
N ALA A 118 -18.34 -6.87 11.77
CA ALA A 118 -18.13 -6.83 13.22
C ALA A 118 -16.64 -6.92 13.57
N ALA A 119 -15.89 -7.83 12.93
CA ALA A 119 -14.46 -8.00 13.18
C ALA A 119 -13.63 -6.78 12.74
N ALA A 120 -13.89 -6.22 11.57
CA ALA A 120 -13.18 -5.05 11.05
C ALA A 120 -13.31 -3.83 11.99
N LYS A 121 -14.48 -3.64 12.62
CA LYS A 121 -14.71 -2.58 13.62
C LYS A 121 -13.88 -2.76 14.90
N ASP A 122 -13.55 -4.00 15.24
CA ASP A 122 -12.75 -4.35 16.41
C ASP A 122 -11.24 -4.50 16.10
N VAL A 123 -10.80 -4.22 14.88
CA VAL A 123 -9.37 -4.17 14.57
C VAL A 123 -8.76 -2.91 15.17
N VAL A 124 -7.65 -3.12 15.87
CA VAL A 124 -6.90 -2.07 16.54
C VAL A 124 -5.49 -1.96 16.00
N PHE A 125 -4.98 -0.73 16.00
CA PHE A 125 -3.58 -0.42 15.78
C PHE A 125 -2.88 -0.18 17.13
N ARG A 126 -1.64 -0.65 17.22
CA ARG A 126 -0.69 -0.29 18.26
C ARG A 126 0.71 -0.19 17.68
N SER A 127 1.52 0.70 18.25
CA SER A 127 2.94 0.81 17.93
C SER A 127 3.78 0.92 19.18
N THR A 128 4.98 0.35 19.13
CA THR A 128 5.97 0.41 20.20
C THR A 128 6.93 1.61 20.07
N THR A 129 6.79 2.42 19.01
CA THR A 129 7.55 3.66 18.83
C THR A 129 6.98 4.80 19.68
N ASN A 130 7.87 5.61 20.26
CA ASN A 130 7.49 6.84 20.98
C ASN A 130 7.20 8.01 20.03
N ASN A 131 7.63 7.92 18.77
CA ASN A 131 7.44 8.97 17.77
C ASN A 131 6.81 8.38 16.50
N PRO A 132 5.58 7.86 16.58
CA PRO A 132 4.94 7.27 15.40
C PRO A 132 4.69 8.35 14.37
N VAL A 133 4.91 8.01 13.10
CA VAL A 133 4.39 8.82 11.99
C VAL A 133 2.91 8.50 11.74
N ASP A 134 2.22 9.39 11.04
CA ASP A 134 0.85 9.16 10.58
C ASP A 134 0.75 7.82 9.83
N LYS A 135 -0.38 7.13 10.02
CA LYS A 135 -0.64 5.83 9.38
C LYS A 135 -1.88 5.93 8.52
N PHE A 136 -1.81 5.30 7.36
CA PHE A 136 -2.95 5.11 6.48
C PHE A 136 -3.21 3.62 6.35
N PHE A 137 -4.47 3.24 6.52
CA PHE A 137 -4.92 1.86 6.42
C PHE A 137 -5.76 1.71 5.16
N SER A 138 -5.50 0.65 4.40
CA SER A 138 -6.39 0.20 3.33
C SER A 138 -7.08 -1.09 3.72
N PHE A 139 -8.35 -1.19 3.36
CA PHE A 139 -9.20 -2.37 3.47
C PHE A 139 -9.49 -2.80 2.05
N THR A 140 -9.24 -4.07 1.70
CA THR A 140 -9.42 -4.55 0.33
C THR A 140 -10.08 -5.93 0.33
N ILE A 141 -11.06 -6.09 -0.57
CA ILE A 141 -11.55 -7.39 -0.99
C ILE A 141 -10.70 -7.84 -2.19
N GLY A 142 -10.11 -9.02 -2.07
CA GLY A 142 -9.06 -9.51 -2.96
C GLY A 142 -7.64 -9.23 -2.42
N ASP A 143 -6.66 -9.94 -2.97
CA ASP A 143 -5.34 -10.10 -2.35
C ASP A 143 -4.35 -8.98 -2.68
N ALA A 144 -4.66 -8.14 -3.69
CA ALA A 144 -3.76 -7.08 -4.12
C ALA A 144 -3.75 -5.91 -3.13
N ASN A 145 -2.56 -5.40 -2.85
CA ASN A 145 -2.37 -4.30 -1.90
C ASN A 145 -2.83 -2.98 -2.53
N TYR A 146 -3.77 -2.27 -1.91
CA TYR A 146 -4.27 -0.98 -2.40
C TYR A 146 -3.48 0.20 -1.83
N LEU A 147 -3.04 1.12 -2.71
CA LEU A 147 -2.42 2.39 -2.32
C LEU A 147 -3.38 3.57 -2.57
N PRO A 148 -3.90 4.22 -1.51
CA PRO A 148 -4.86 5.32 -1.67
C PRO A 148 -4.33 6.53 -2.43
N LYS A 149 -3.02 6.76 -2.35
CA LYS A 149 -2.36 7.93 -2.96
C LYS A 149 -2.43 7.90 -4.49
N THR A 150 -2.32 6.72 -5.08
CA THR A 150 -2.39 6.50 -6.54
C THR A 150 -3.77 5.99 -6.96
N GLY A 151 -4.48 5.30 -6.07
CA GLY A 151 -5.71 4.57 -6.40
C GLY A 151 -5.43 3.24 -7.11
N HIS A 152 -4.17 2.78 -7.08
CA HIS A 152 -3.72 1.58 -7.78
C HIS A 152 -3.62 0.38 -6.81
N TYR A 153 -3.59 -0.81 -7.40
CA TYR A 153 -3.41 -2.08 -6.69
C TYR A 153 -2.08 -2.72 -7.09
N TYR A 154 -1.39 -3.33 -6.13
CA TYR A 154 -0.08 -3.92 -6.32
C TYR A 154 -0.08 -5.37 -5.83
N GLU A 155 0.37 -6.29 -6.69
CA GLU A 155 0.40 -7.72 -6.41
C GLU A 155 1.79 -8.28 -6.67
N TYR A 156 2.35 -9.00 -5.71
CA TYR A 156 3.55 -9.80 -5.94
C TYR A 156 3.17 -11.17 -6.49
N VAL A 157 3.72 -11.51 -7.66
CA VAL A 157 3.54 -12.84 -8.25
C VAL A 157 4.84 -13.62 -8.17
N GLU A 158 4.84 -14.71 -7.40
CA GLU A 158 5.98 -15.61 -7.29
C GLU A 158 6.19 -16.39 -8.60
N ALA A 159 7.38 -16.24 -9.17
CA ALA A 159 7.79 -16.89 -10.42
C ALA A 159 9.31 -17.00 -10.47
N ILE A 160 9.87 -17.96 -9.74
CA ILE A 160 11.33 -18.11 -9.58
C ILE A 160 12.01 -18.33 -10.94
N GLY A 161 12.96 -17.45 -11.27
CA GLY A 161 13.77 -17.51 -12.48
C GLY A 161 13.08 -16.99 -13.73
N ILE A 162 11.89 -16.38 -13.61
CA ILE A 162 11.25 -15.70 -14.74
C ILE A 162 12.15 -14.57 -15.27
N THR A 163 12.27 -14.46 -16.59
CA THR A 163 13.00 -13.33 -17.18
C THR A 163 12.18 -12.05 -17.09
N TRP A 164 12.83 -10.89 -17.15
CA TRP A 164 12.11 -9.61 -17.15
C TRP A 164 11.12 -9.52 -18.33
N THR A 165 11.55 -9.97 -19.51
CA THR A 165 10.71 -9.97 -20.72
C THR A 165 9.46 -10.84 -20.54
N GLU A 166 9.59 -12.02 -19.94
CA GLU A 166 8.45 -12.90 -19.66
C GLU A 166 7.55 -12.33 -18.56
N ALA A 167 8.14 -11.75 -17.51
CA ALA A 167 7.40 -11.09 -16.44
C ALA A 167 6.56 -9.91 -16.96
N LYS A 168 7.10 -9.11 -17.88
CA LYS A 168 6.36 -8.04 -18.57
C LYS A 168 5.12 -8.59 -19.26
N VAL A 169 5.28 -9.64 -20.06
CA VAL A 169 4.17 -10.27 -20.78
C VAL A 169 3.17 -10.90 -19.81
N ALA A 170 3.63 -11.51 -18.72
CA ALA A 170 2.75 -12.12 -17.72
C ALA A 170 1.92 -11.06 -16.98
N ALA A 171 2.54 -9.95 -16.59
CA ALA A 171 1.84 -8.81 -15.98
C ALA A 171 0.81 -8.21 -16.96
N GLU A 172 1.17 -8.01 -18.22
CA GLU A 172 0.28 -7.52 -19.29
C GLU A 172 -0.87 -8.49 -19.64
N ASN A 173 -0.82 -9.74 -19.20
CA ASN A 173 -1.92 -10.70 -19.35
C ASN A 173 -2.75 -10.87 -18.07
N SER A 174 -2.35 -10.22 -16.98
CA SER A 174 -3.05 -10.31 -15.69
C SER A 174 -4.18 -9.30 -15.65
N THR A 175 -5.26 -9.64 -14.93
CA THR A 175 -6.41 -8.75 -14.73
C THR A 175 -6.87 -8.79 -13.29
N TYR A 176 -7.25 -7.63 -12.74
CA TYR A 176 -7.76 -7.51 -11.39
C TYR A 176 -9.10 -6.78 -11.40
N PHE A 177 -10.21 -7.52 -11.25
CA PHE A 177 -11.58 -6.97 -11.32
C PHE A 177 -11.86 -6.08 -12.55
N GLY A 178 -11.28 -6.44 -13.70
CA GLY A 178 -11.42 -5.70 -14.95
C GLY A 178 -10.38 -4.61 -15.20
N LEU A 179 -9.45 -4.39 -14.25
CA LEU A 179 -8.24 -3.61 -14.46
C LEU A 179 -7.18 -4.45 -15.17
N GLN A 180 -6.47 -3.84 -16.12
CA GLN A 180 -5.36 -4.45 -16.84
C GLN A 180 -4.08 -4.32 -16.02
N GLY A 181 -3.38 -5.44 -15.84
CA GLY A 181 -2.07 -5.46 -15.17
C GLY A 181 -0.93 -5.00 -16.08
N TYR A 182 0.14 -4.51 -15.46
CA TYR A 182 1.44 -4.22 -16.06
C TYR A 182 2.55 -4.33 -15.00
N LEU A 183 3.83 -4.46 -15.39
CA LEU A 183 4.90 -4.41 -14.39
C LEU A 183 4.92 -3.04 -13.72
N ALA A 184 4.96 -3.04 -12.39
CA ALA A 184 4.81 -1.83 -11.59
C ALA A 184 5.81 -0.72 -11.96
N THR A 185 5.31 0.50 -11.95
CA THR A 185 6.05 1.73 -12.19
C THR A 185 6.07 2.54 -10.90
N ILE A 186 7.22 2.60 -10.24
CA ILE A 186 7.31 3.13 -8.87
C ILE A 186 7.74 4.60 -8.93
N THR A 187 6.82 5.51 -8.66
CA THR A 187 7.04 6.96 -8.83
C THR A 187 7.12 7.75 -7.52
N SER A 188 6.97 7.08 -6.39
CA SER A 188 6.94 7.70 -5.07
C SER A 188 7.49 6.78 -3.96
N PRO A 189 7.94 7.35 -2.82
CA PRO A 189 8.36 6.57 -1.66
C PRO A 189 7.28 5.61 -1.13
N GLU A 190 6.01 6.01 -1.18
CA GLU A 190 4.90 5.20 -0.69
C GLU A 190 4.65 3.97 -1.57
N GLU A 191 4.82 4.11 -2.89
CA GLU A 191 4.80 2.96 -3.80
C GLU A 191 5.99 2.03 -3.53
N ALA A 192 7.19 2.57 -3.30
CA ALA A 192 8.37 1.76 -3.00
C ALA A 192 8.23 0.99 -1.67
N GLN A 193 7.60 1.60 -0.66
CA GLN A 193 7.26 0.91 0.58
C GLN A 193 6.29 -0.24 0.30
N LEU A 194 5.17 0.01 -0.38
CA LEU A 194 4.12 -1.00 -0.59
C LEU A 194 4.54 -2.14 -1.52
N SER A 195 5.24 -1.81 -2.61
CA SER A 195 5.63 -2.77 -3.66
C SER A 195 7.03 -3.36 -3.49
N GLY A 196 7.83 -2.83 -2.55
CA GLY A 196 9.20 -3.27 -2.30
C GLY A 196 9.41 -3.73 -0.86
N GLU A 197 9.33 -2.83 0.11
CA GLU A 197 9.57 -3.15 1.53
C GLU A 197 8.53 -4.15 2.08
N GLN A 198 7.28 -3.97 1.67
CA GLN A 198 6.12 -4.75 2.11
C GLN A 198 5.73 -5.86 1.13
N ALA A 199 6.46 -6.04 0.02
CA ALA A 199 6.18 -7.13 -0.91
C ALA A 199 6.53 -8.49 -0.29
N ALA A 200 5.76 -9.53 -0.65
CA ALA A 200 6.01 -10.90 -0.20
C ALA A 200 7.36 -11.47 -0.71
N GLY A 201 7.96 -10.86 -1.74
CA GLY A 201 9.28 -11.21 -2.22
C GLY A 201 9.87 -10.17 -3.18
N ALA A 202 11.11 -10.41 -3.59
CA ALA A 202 11.80 -9.61 -4.60
C ALA A 202 11.35 -9.97 -6.01
N GLY A 203 11.32 -8.98 -6.90
CA GLY A 203 10.89 -9.21 -8.27
C GLY A 203 11.14 -8.05 -9.23
N TRP A 204 10.83 -8.32 -10.49
CA TRP A 204 10.91 -7.35 -11.56
C TRP A 204 9.89 -6.22 -11.44
N ILE A 205 10.31 -5.04 -11.89
CA ILE A 205 9.48 -3.83 -12.06
C ILE A 205 9.68 -3.26 -13.47
N GLY A 206 8.85 -2.31 -13.88
CA GLY A 206 8.73 -1.82 -15.25
C GLY A 206 9.89 -0.97 -15.79
N GLY A 207 11.01 -0.87 -15.06
CA GLY A 207 12.13 0.01 -15.39
C GLY A 207 13.18 -0.66 -16.29
N SER A 208 13.63 0.04 -17.32
CA SER A 208 14.72 -0.44 -18.20
C SER A 208 15.47 0.71 -18.88
N ASP A 209 16.77 0.53 -19.14
CA ASP A 209 17.56 1.40 -20.00
C ASP A 209 18.04 0.70 -21.30
N ALA A 210 17.49 -0.48 -21.63
CA ALA A 210 17.88 -1.28 -22.81
C ALA A 210 17.77 -0.53 -24.16
N GLN A 211 16.95 0.53 -24.21
CA GLN A 211 16.86 1.40 -25.38
C GLN A 211 18.08 2.31 -25.53
N GLN A 212 18.62 2.80 -24.42
CA GLN A 212 19.77 3.70 -24.36
C GLN A 212 20.45 3.57 -23.00
N GLU A 213 21.57 2.85 -23.00
CA GLU A 213 22.47 2.66 -21.84
C GLU A 213 22.65 3.95 -21.02
N GLY A 214 22.44 3.82 -19.70
CA GLY A 214 22.53 4.91 -18.73
C GLY A 214 21.33 5.86 -18.73
N THR A 215 20.26 5.58 -19.49
CA THR A 215 19.02 6.37 -19.50
C THR A 215 17.82 5.48 -19.18
N TRP A 216 17.51 5.37 -17.89
CA TRP A 216 16.46 4.50 -17.38
C TRP A 216 15.08 5.11 -17.52
N ARG A 217 14.16 4.29 -18.03
CA ARG A 217 12.77 4.67 -18.30
C ARG A 217 11.80 3.64 -17.75
N TRP A 218 10.62 4.12 -17.37
CA TRP A 218 9.45 3.24 -17.31
C TRP A 218 9.09 2.83 -18.73
N VAL A 219 8.95 1.52 -18.98
CA VAL A 219 8.63 0.95 -20.29
C VAL A 219 7.34 0.12 -20.27
N THR A 220 6.58 0.26 -19.19
CA THR A 220 5.27 -0.35 -18.92
C THR A 220 4.32 0.70 -18.36
N GLY A 221 3.04 0.34 -18.23
CA GLY A 221 2.05 1.16 -17.55
C GLY A 221 1.76 2.52 -18.21
N PRO A 222 0.97 3.36 -17.52
CA PRO A 222 0.69 4.75 -17.94
C PRO A 222 1.94 5.63 -18.11
N GLU A 223 3.01 5.32 -17.38
CA GLU A 223 4.27 6.08 -17.32
C GLU A 223 5.22 5.75 -18.47
N ASN A 224 4.86 4.81 -19.36
CA ASN A 224 5.71 4.36 -20.46
C ASN A 224 6.37 5.51 -21.24
N GLY A 225 7.70 5.46 -21.33
CA GLY A 225 8.56 6.45 -21.97
C GLY A 225 9.17 7.48 -21.01
N THR A 226 8.69 7.56 -19.77
CA THR A 226 9.16 8.51 -18.76
C THR A 226 10.54 8.14 -18.24
N ILE A 227 11.48 9.09 -18.26
CA ILE A 227 12.82 8.90 -17.68
C ILE A 227 12.74 9.09 -16.17
N PHE A 228 13.30 8.16 -15.40
CA PHE A 228 13.39 8.26 -13.94
C PHE A 228 14.83 8.25 -13.40
N TRP A 229 15.82 7.92 -14.23
CA TRP A 229 17.23 8.00 -13.84
C TRP A 229 18.16 8.21 -15.03
N ASN A 230 19.22 9.00 -14.83
CA ASN A 230 20.30 9.20 -15.81
C ASN A 230 21.66 8.95 -15.16
N GLY A 231 22.46 8.08 -15.76
CA GLY A 231 23.81 7.70 -15.32
C GLY A 231 23.86 6.32 -14.65
N LEU A 232 25.05 5.97 -14.16
CA LEU A 232 25.29 4.80 -13.30
C LEU A 232 24.95 5.16 -11.84
N ALA A 233 25.57 4.49 -10.87
CA ALA A 233 25.36 4.69 -9.43
C ALA A 233 25.61 6.12 -8.93
N ASN A 234 26.36 6.94 -9.66
CA ASN A 234 26.57 8.37 -9.37
C ASN A 234 25.65 9.30 -10.17
N GLY A 235 24.60 8.74 -10.78
CA GLY A 235 23.64 9.42 -11.61
C GLY A 235 22.68 10.32 -10.82
N SER A 236 21.60 10.71 -11.48
CA SER A 236 20.56 11.56 -10.88
C SER A 236 19.17 11.19 -11.39
N SER A 237 18.20 11.32 -10.50
CA SER A 237 16.79 11.21 -10.83
C SER A 237 16.23 12.60 -11.17
N PRO A 238 15.46 12.75 -12.27
CA PRO A 238 14.65 13.94 -12.50
C PRO A 238 13.40 13.98 -11.61
N ASN A 239 13.02 12.87 -10.99
CA ASN A 239 11.82 12.69 -10.19
C ASN A 239 12.09 11.80 -8.96
N TYR A 240 11.75 10.50 -9.05
CA TYR A 240 11.91 9.51 -8.01
C TYR A 240 12.68 8.30 -8.55
N ALA A 241 13.64 7.81 -7.76
CA ALA A 241 14.30 6.53 -7.99
C ALA A 241 14.71 5.95 -6.62
N ASN A 242 14.58 4.64 -6.45
CA ASN A 242 14.94 3.95 -5.20
C ASN A 242 16.13 3.00 -5.39
N TRP A 243 17.13 3.39 -6.20
CA TRP A 243 18.33 2.58 -6.38
C TRP A 243 19.03 2.29 -5.06
N ASN A 244 19.53 1.07 -4.90
CA ASN A 244 20.29 0.70 -3.73
C ASN A 244 21.58 1.54 -3.63
N THR A 245 21.99 1.85 -2.41
CA THR A 245 23.18 2.67 -2.14
C THR A 245 24.37 1.84 -1.66
N ASN A 246 24.11 0.61 -1.18
CA ASN A 246 25.16 -0.33 -0.77
C ASN A 246 24.76 -1.80 -1.06
N PRO A 247 25.29 -2.43 -2.13
CA PRO A 247 26.12 -1.82 -3.18
C PRO A 247 25.39 -0.68 -3.91
N SER A 248 26.14 0.25 -4.48
CA SER A 248 25.56 1.43 -5.15
C SER A 248 25.11 1.07 -6.56
N GLU A 249 23.85 1.37 -6.89
CA GLU A 249 23.17 1.00 -8.14
C GLU A 249 22.63 2.24 -8.88
N PRO A 250 22.37 2.15 -10.21
CA PRO A 250 22.66 1.03 -11.09
C PRO A 250 24.13 0.96 -11.47
N ASN A 251 24.74 -0.22 -11.43
CA ASN A 251 26.18 -0.37 -11.62
C ASN A 251 26.59 -0.97 -12.98
N ASN A 252 25.62 -1.45 -13.77
CA ASN A 252 25.76 -2.15 -15.04
C ASN A 252 26.85 -3.24 -14.98
N CYS A 253 26.74 -4.16 -14.02
CA CYS A 253 27.80 -5.11 -13.71
C CYS A 253 28.11 -5.97 -14.94
N CYS A 254 29.36 -5.92 -15.38
CA CYS A 254 29.86 -6.69 -16.54
C CYS A 254 29.18 -6.37 -17.88
N GLY A 255 28.34 -5.33 -17.95
CA GLY A 255 27.61 -4.90 -19.14
C GLY A 255 26.34 -5.72 -19.42
N GLY A 256 25.25 -5.01 -19.75
CA GLY A 256 23.96 -5.58 -20.15
C GLY A 256 23.00 -5.85 -18.99
N GLU A 257 23.16 -5.14 -17.87
CA GLU A 257 22.18 -5.13 -16.80
C GLU A 257 21.15 -4.01 -17.02
N ASP A 258 20.21 -4.28 -17.93
CA ASP A 258 19.34 -3.23 -18.47
C ASP A 258 17.94 -3.19 -17.83
N TYR A 259 17.69 -3.93 -16.74
CA TYR A 259 16.35 -4.16 -16.18
C TYR A 259 16.30 -3.98 -14.66
N ALA A 260 15.32 -3.21 -14.19
CA ALA A 260 15.18 -2.86 -12.79
C ALA A 260 14.50 -3.97 -12.00
N HIS A 261 15.08 -4.31 -10.85
CA HIS A 261 14.69 -5.39 -9.97
C HIS A 261 14.69 -4.92 -8.51
N ILE A 262 13.66 -5.22 -7.74
CA ILE A 262 13.64 -4.94 -6.30
C ILE A 262 14.62 -5.88 -5.59
N THR A 263 15.50 -5.37 -4.74
CA THR A 263 16.51 -6.18 -4.06
C THR A 263 15.86 -7.26 -3.16
N ALA A 264 16.54 -8.40 -3.03
CA ALA A 264 16.12 -9.44 -2.08
C ALA A 264 16.15 -8.91 -0.63
N PRO A 265 15.29 -9.44 0.26
CA PRO A 265 15.35 -9.12 1.69
C PRO A 265 16.77 -9.28 2.25
N GLY A 266 17.28 -8.23 2.89
CA GLY A 266 18.64 -8.21 3.45
C GLY A 266 19.75 -7.72 2.51
N VAL A 267 19.44 -7.46 1.24
CA VAL A 267 20.37 -6.79 0.30
C VAL A 267 20.12 -5.30 0.30
N GLY A 268 21.08 -4.54 0.82
CA GLY A 268 21.04 -3.09 0.83
C GLY A 268 19.89 -2.52 1.66
N LEU A 269 19.29 -1.45 1.15
CA LEU A 269 18.08 -0.88 1.74
C LEU A 269 16.86 -1.72 1.32
N ALA A 270 15.93 -1.99 2.25
CA ALA A 270 14.71 -2.72 1.93
C ALA A 270 13.91 -1.98 0.84
N GLY A 271 13.33 -2.73 -0.11
CA GLY A 271 12.58 -2.17 -1.23
C GLY A 271 13.40 -1.36 -2.25
N SER A 272 14.71 -1.25 -2.07
CA SER A 272 15.58 -0.58 -3.04
C SER A 272 15.81 -1.44 -4.28
N TRP A 273 16.39 -0.85 -5.32
CA TRP A 273 16.50 -1.49 -6.63
C TRP A 273 17.93 -1.84 -6.98
N ASN A 274 18.06 -2.90 -7.79
CA ASN A 274 19.25 -3.34 -8.47
C ASN A 274 18.96 -3.39 -9.97
N ASP A 275 19.95 -3.12 -10.80
CA ASP A 275 19.90 -3.44 -12.22
C ASP A 275 20.37 -4.87 -12.45
N LEU A 276 19.72 -5.59 -13.35
CA LEU A 276 20.09 -6.97 -13.68
C LEU A 276 19.94 -7.20 -15.18
N SER A 277 20.67 -8.19 -15.70
CA SER A 277 20.40 -8.70 -17.04
C SER A 277 18.98 -9.26 -17.15
N ASN A 278 18.43 -9.42 -18.36
CA ASN A 278 17.07 -9.93 -18.58
C ASN A 278 16.77 -11.24 -17.84
N THR A 279 17.78 -12.07 -17.56
CA THR A 279 17.64 -13.34 -16.84
C THR A 279 17.92 -13.25 -15.34
N GLY A 280 18.60 -12.18 -14.89
CA GLY A 280 19.20 -12.12 -13.55
C GLY A 280 20.19 -13.27 -13.29
N ALA A 281 20.45 -13.56 -12.02
CA ALA A 281 21.26 -14.70 -11.61
C ALA A 281 20.44 -16.00 -11.57
N THR A 282 21.13 -17.14 -11.62
CA THR A 282 20.48 -18.47 -11.56
C THR A 282 20.10 -18.91 -10.14
N SER A 283 20.63 -18.26 -9.11
CA SER A 283 20.35 -18.54 -7.69
C SER A 283 20.79 -17.38 -6.80
N GLY A 284 20.42 -17.43 -5.51
CA GLY A 284 20.79 -16.41 -4.53
C GLY A 284 19.91 -15.16 -4.60
N ASP A 285 20.46 -14.05 -4.11
CA ASP A 285 19.73 -12.80 -3.87
C ASP A 285 19.48 -11.98 -5.15
N TYR A 286 20.26 -12.24 -6.20
CA TYR A 286 20.11 -11.63 -7.53
C TYR A 286 19.30 -12.52 -8.50
N GLN A 287 18.75 -13.63 -8.00
CA GLN A 287 17.82 -14.44 -8.78
C GLN A 287 16.43 -13.81 -8.70
N PRO A 288 15.78 -13.54 -9.83
CA PRO A 288 14.39 -13.09 -9.83
C PRO A 288 13.51 -14.12 -9.15
N LYS A 289 12.78 -13.72 -8.10
CA LYS A 289 11.84 -14.60 -7.40
C LYS A 289 10.41 -14.44 -7.88
N GLY A 290 10.14 -13.36 -8.63
CA GLY A 290 8.83 -13.01 -9.12
C GLY A 290 8.83 -11.66 -9.79
N TYR A 291 7.67 -11.01 -9.78
CA TYR A 291 7.48 -9.66 -10.31
C TYR A 291 6.32 -8.95 -9.59
N ILE A 292 6.32 -7.63 -9.65
CA ILE A 292 5.21 -6.82 -9.13
C ILE A 292 4.30 -6.43 -10.29
N VAL A 293 3.03 -6.80 -10.19
CA VAL A 293 1.97 -6.31 -11.06
C VAL A 293 1.32 -5.10 -10.42
N GLU A 294 1.11 -4.06 -11.21
CA GLU A 294 0.32 -2.90 -10.85
C GLU A 294 -0.95 -2.86 -11.70
N TYR A 295 -2.07 -2.50 -11.08
CA TYR A 295 -3.37 -2.36 -11.70
C TYR A 295 -3.95 -0.98 -11.41
N GLY A 296 -4.55 -0.35 -12.41
CA GLY A 296 -5.13 0.99 -12.29
C GLY A 296 -4.53 1.96 -13.31
N SER A 297 -4.98 1.90 -14.55
CA SER A 297 -4.62 2.87 -15.59
C SER A 297 -5.70 3.94 -15.80
N PRO A 298 -5.34 5.15 -16.26
CA PRO A 298 -6.31 6.16 -16.64
C PRO A 298 -7.32 5.62 -17.67
N GLY A 299 -8.61 5.74 -17.35
CA GLY A 299 -9.72 5.31 -18.23
C GLY A 299 -10.25 3.90 -17.94
N GLU A 300 -9.69 3.19 -16.97
CA GLU A 300 -10.23 1.92 -16.48
C GLU A 300 -11.40 2.11 -15.49
N PRO A 301 -12.18 1.04 -15.22
CA PRO A 301 -13.26 1.10 -14.23
C PRO A 301 -12.76 1.52 -12.84
N VAL A 302 -13.53 2.33 -12.14
CA VAL A 302 -13.31 2.57 -10.70
C VAL A 302 -13.84 1.36 -9.94
N LEU A 303 -13.02 0.81 -9.04
CA LEU A 303 -13.40 -0.29 -8.18
C LEU A 303 -13.73 0.22 -6.77
N ASP A 304 -14.91 -0.13 -6.27
CA ASP A 304 -15.34 0.18 -4.90
C ASP A 304 -15.02 -0.96 -3.90
N ILE A 305 -14.06 -1.81 -4.25
CA ILE A 305 -13.62 -2.98 -3.45
C ILE A 305 -12.54 -2.63 -2.42
N SER A 306 -12.22 -1.34 -2.27
CA SER A 306 -11.28 -0.85 -1.27
C SER A 306 -11.79 0.39 -0.55
N ALA A 307 -11.47 0.50 0.74
CA ALA A 307 -11.75 1.67 1.55
C ALA A 307 -10.51 2.04 2.38
N THR A 308 -10.49 3.27 2.90
CA THR A 308 -9.30 3.80 3.57
C THR A 308 -9.65 4.57 4.83
N THR A 309 -8.74 4.54 5.79
CA THR A 309 -8.80 5.35 7.02
C THR A 309 -7.40 5.79 7.40
N SER A 310 -7.31 6.71 8.36
CA SER A 310 -6.03 7.16 8.88
C SER A 310 -6.05 7.37 10.39
N ILE A 311 -4.86 7.30 10.96
CA ILE A 311 -4.56 7.89 12.26
C ILE A 311 -3.40 8.87 12.10
N TYR A 312 -3.40 9.92 12.90
CA TYR A 312 -2.37 10.94 12.87
C TYR A 312 -1.83 11.25 14.25
N VAL A 313 -0.57 11.67 14.31
CA VAL A 313 0.09 12.07 15.55
C VAL A 313 0.27 13.58 15.54
N ASN A 314 -0.19 14.23 16.60
CA ASN A 314 -0.05 15.67 16.71
C ASN A 314 1.41 16.07 16.97
N THR A 315 1.91 17.02 16.18
CA THR A 315 3.26 17.54 16.29
C THR A 315 3.24 19.06 16.40
N ILE A 316 4.37 19.64 16.81
CA ILE A 316 4.56 21.09 16.75
C ILE A 316 5.04 21.45 15.33
N ALA A 317 4.19 22.15 14.58
CA ALA A 317 4.47 22.56 13.20
C ALA A 317 5.46 23.72 13.14
N SER A 318 5.39 24.67 14.09
CA SER A 318 6.33 25.79 14.16
C SER A 318 6.39 26.42 15.55
N VAL A 319 7.51 27.09 15.82
CA VAL A 319 7.72 27.92 17.01
C VAL A 319 8.31 29.27 16.62
N SER A 320 7.91 30.32 17.32
CA SER A 320 8.50 31.65 17.24
C SER A 320 9.44 31.85 18.42
N ILE A 321 10.73 32.00 18.14
CA ILE A 321 11.74 32.33 19.15
C ILE A 321 11.84 33.85 19.32
N ALA A 322 12.05 34.29 20.55
CA ALA A 322 12.24 35.71 20.87
C ALA A 322 13.54 35.92 21.66
N SER A 323 14.11 37.12 21.58
CA SER A 323 15.35 37.48 22.29
C SER A 323 15.30 38.90 22.83
N ILE A 324 15.87 39.12 24.01
CA ILE A 324 15.98 40.44 24.65
C ILE A 324 17.42 40.66 25.16
N CYS A 325 17.91 41.90 25.09
CA CYS A 325 19.18 42.27 25.71
C CYS A 325 18.99 42.51 27.21
N GLY A 326 19.80 41.85 28.04
CA GLY A 326 19.72 41.96 29.50
C GLY A 326 18.56 41.17 30.08
N SER A 327 17.99 41.65 31.18
CA SER A 327 16.88 40.98 31.85
C SER A 327 15.52 41.48 31.35
N GLY A 328 14.58 40.57 31.11
CA GLY A 328 13.19 40.93 30.85
C GLY A 328 12.31 39.73 30.52
N SER A 329 11.11 40.03 30.03
CA SER A 329 10.11 39.03 29.64
C SER A 329 9.95 39.03 28.12
N LEU A 330 9.66 37.85 27.57
CA LEU A 330 9.47 37.62 26.14
C LEU A 330 8.14 36.91 25.92
N THR A 331 7.52 37.13 24.77
CA THR A 331 6.38 36.31 24.31
C THR A 331 6.90 35.32 23.27
N LEU A 332 6.69 34.04 23.56
CA LEU A 332 6.94 32.92 22.66
C LEU A 332 5.62 32.48 22.04
N GLU A 333 5.70 31.96 20.82
CA GLU A 333 4.53 31.40 20.14
C GLU A 333 4.84 30.00 19.62
N ALA A 334 3.82 29.15 19.54
CA ALA A 334 3.90 27.83 18.95
C ALA A 334 2.59 27.50 18.23
N TYR A 335 2.67 26.63 17.22
CA TYR A 335 1.55 26.19 16.41
C TYR A 335 1.62 24.67 16.20
N ALA A 336 0.53 23.96 16.46
CA ALA A 336 0.42 22.51 16.25
C ALA A 336 0.11 22.17 14.79
N SER A 337 0.36 20.92 14.39
CA SER A 337 0.02 20.38 13.07
C SER A 337 -1.49 20.30 12.83
N SER A 338 -2.27 19.99 13.87
CA SER A 338 -3.74 20.00 13.86
C SER A 338 -4.27 21.26 14.55
N THR A 339 -5.34 21.83 13.99
CA THR A 339 -6.09 22.92 14.64
C THR A 339 -6.94 22.46 15.81
N MET A 340 -7.14 21.14 15.97
CA MET A 340 -7.86 20.55 17.11
C MET A 340 -6.93 20.32 18.32
N ALA A 341 -5.61 20.36 18.12
CA ALA A 341 -4.65 20.18 19.19
C ALA A 341 -4.46 21.45 20.03
N THR A 342 -4.38 21.28 21.34
CA THR A 342 -3.99 22.30 22.31
C THR A 342 -2.49 22.23 22.57
N ILE A 343 -1.84 23.39 22.63
CA ILE A 343 -0.40 23.47 22.94
C ILE A 343 -0.22 23.61 24.45
N PHE A 344 0.67 22.80 25.01
CA PHE A 344 1.10 22.86 26.41
C PHE A 344 2.57 23.27 26.50
N TRP A 345 2.87 24.21 27.39
CA TRP A 345 4.21 24.73 27.63
C TRP A 345 4.81 24.16 28.92
N PHE A 346 6.09 23.80 28.90
CA PHE A 346 6.80 23.18 30.01
C PHE A 346 8.18 23.83 30.23
N ASP A 347 8.68 23.75 31.46
CA ASP A 347 10.03 24.15 31.87
C ASP A 347 10.99 22.95 31.98
N SER A 348 10.50 21.73 31.75
CA SER A 348 11.26 20.49 31.73
C SER A 348 11.02 19.73 30.43
N VAL A 349 12.06 19.04 29.95
CA VAL A 349 12.00 18.17 28.76
C VAL A 349 11.22 16.88 29.00
N THR A 350 11.15 16.41 30.25
CA THR A 350 10.43 15.20 30.63
C THR A 350 9.73 15.39 31.97
N GLY A 351 8.51 14.87 32.08
CA GLY A 351 7.66 15.06 33.25
C GLY A 351 7.32 16.53 33.54
N GLY A 352 6.54 16.75 34.60
CA GLY A 352 6.11 18.09 35.03
C GLY A 352 4.64 18.38 34.70
N VAL A 353 4.16 19.49 35.25
CA VAL A 353 2.82 20.03 34.99
C VAL A 353 2.97 21.15 33.97
N PRO A 354 2.08 21.29 32.98
CA PRO A 354 2.13 22.41 32.06
C PRO A 354 2.13 23.75 32.81
N ILE A 355 3.02 24.67 32.41
CA ILE A 355 3.07 26.05 32.93
C ILE A 355 1.82 26.81 32.48
N VAL A 356 1.51 26.69 31.19
CA VAL A 356 0.37 27.32 30.52
C VAL A 356 -0.05 26.49 29.32
N ASN A 357 -1.27 26.69 28.85
CA ASN A 357 -1.77 26.16 27.59
C ASN A 357 -2.17 27.30 26.63
N GLY A 358 -2.10 27.02 25.34
CA GLY A 358 -2.41 27.97 24.26
C GLY A 358 -1.20 28.30 23.37
N ASN A 359 -1.47 28.98 22.25
CA ASN A 359 -0.46 29.27 21.23
C ASN A 359 0.60 30.28 21.68
N THR A 360 0.38 31.02 22.77
CA THR A 360 1.29 32.06 23.25
C THR A 360 1.68 31.84 24.71
N PHE A 361 2.94 32.08 25.02
CA PHE A 361 3.47 32.05 26.38
C PHE A 361 4.36 33.25 26.65
N THR A 362 3.99 34.05 27.65
CA THR A 362 4.83 35.14 28.15
C THR A 362 5.71 34.63 29.28
N THR A 363 7.02 34.65 29.08
CA THR A 363 7.99 34.14 30.06
C THR A 363 7.98 34.99 31.34
N PRO A 364 8.35 34.42 32.50
CA PRO A 364 8.84 35.22 33.63
C PRO A 364 10.02 36.12 33.22
N ASN A 365 10.41 37.04 34.11
CA ASN A 365 11.62 37.82 33.88
C ASN A 365 12.85 36.89 33.93
N ILE A 366 13.51 36.73 32.79
CA ILE A 366 14.72 35.93 32.62
C ILE A 366 15.93 36.85 32.47
N ASN A 367 17.08 36.43 33.00
CA ASN A 367 18.35 37.16 32.91
C ASN A 367 19.48 36.31 32.28
N SER A 368 19.15 35.11 31.83
CA SER A 368 20.00 34.19 31.09
C SER A 368 19.16 33.41 30.08
N THR A 369 19.81 32.82 29.07
CA THR A 369 19.15 31.91 28.12
C THR A 369 18.41 30.82 28.87
N THR A 370 17.10 30.73 28.65
CA THR A 370 16.20 29.77 29.30
C THR A 370 15.47 29.01 28.20
N VAL A 371 15.39 27.68 28.33
CA VAL A 371 14.72 26.81 27.36
C VAL A 371 13.35 26.42 27.90
N TYR A 372 12.35 26.50 27.05
CA TYR A 372 11.00 26.01 27.30
C TYR A 372 10.66 24.97 26.25
N TYR A 373 9.80 24.02 26.62
CA TYR A 373 9.37 22.92 25.78
C TYR A 373 7.89 23.06 25.47
N VAL A 374 7.49 22.60 24.29
CA VAL A 374 6.10 22.66 23.82
C VAL A 374 5.66 21.29 23.34
N LEU A 375 4.41 20.97 23.58
CA LEU A 375 3.77 19.73 23.15
C LEU A 375 2.39 20.03 22.58
N ALA A 376 2.04 19.41 21.46
CA ALA A 376 0.70 19.45 20.89
C ALA A 376 -0.10 18.24 21.38
N SER A 377 -1.28 18.48 21.96
CA SER A 377 -2.10 17.44 22.57
C SER A 377 -3.54 17.56 22.13
N GLU A 378 -4.15 16.44 21.79
CA GLU A 378 -5.56 16.34 21.43
C GLU A 378 -6.18 15.20 22.22
N ASN A 379 -7.41 15.40 22.71
CA ASN A 379 -8.16 14.41 23.52
C ASN A 379 -7.38 13.86 24.73
N GLY A 380 -6.45 14.65 25.28
CA GLY A 380 -5.65 14.26 26.45
C GLY A 380 -4.46 13.36 26.14
N CYS A 381 -4.12 13.16 24.86
CA CYS A 381 -2.85 12.53 24.49
C CYS A 381 -1.69 13.49 24.71
N LEU A 382 -0.74 13.11 25.57
CA LEU A 382 0.44 13.89 25.94
C LEU A 382 1.74 13.18 25.56
#